data_AF-A0A836Q2X6-F1
#
_entry.id   AF-A0A836Q2X6-F1
#
_cell.length_a   1.000
_cell.length_b   1.000
_cell.length_c   1.000
_cell.angle_alpha   90.00
_cell.angle_beta   90.00
_cell.angle_gamma   90.00
#
_symmetry.space_group_name_H-M   'P 1'
#
loop_
_entity.id
_entity.type
_entity.pdbx_description
1 polymer ?
#
loop_
_entity_poly.entity_id
_entity_poly.type
_entity_poly.pdbx_seq_one_letter_code
_entity_poly.pdbx_strand_id
1 'polypeptide(L)'
;MKILRMPVFAILILSAVLYLVSYTCGAPPVKAEDTNSKGEPTQLNVPKDAKTDKKAVQVTSKSIELPHYPADFPPGKGKELFVSRCGVCHTLRYVTMQPHFPEKTWAKEVDKMIKTYGAHIDKKEAKEIVDYLNTIKGKSPSVNKQ
;
A
#
# COMPACT_ATOMS: atom_id res chain seq x y z
N MET A 1 -32.95 39.90 16.81
CA MET A 1 -31.52 39.66 16.47
C MET A 1 -30.64 40.11 17.63
N LYS A 2 -30.17 39.19 18.48
CA LYS A 2 -29.19 39.50 19.55
C LYS A 2 -27.81 39.08 19.04
N ILE A 3 -27.00 40.07 18.67
CA ILE A 3 -25.62 39.87 18.21
C ILE A 3 -24.81 39.49 19.45
N LEU A 4 -24.47 38.21 19.56
CA LEU A 4 -23.67 37.66 20.65
C LEU A 4 -22.27 38.30 20.59
N ARG A 5 -22.01 39.28 21.46
CA ARG A 5 -20.68 39.87 21.65
C ARG A 5 -19.76 38.80 22.25
N MET A 6 -19.10 38.01 21.41
CA MET A 6 -18.00 37.17 21.86
C MET A 6 -16.90 38.11 22.39
N PRO A 7 -16.42 37.90 23.63
CA PRO A 7 -15.38 38.75 24.18
C PRO A 7 -14.15 38.63 23.29
N VAL A 8 -13.57 39.76 22.90
CA VAL A 8 -12.39 39.85 22.02
C VAL A 8 -11.26 38.90 22.46
N PHE A 9 -11.18 38.62 23.76
CA PHE A 9 -10.31 37.60 24.34
C PHE A 9 -10.50 36.22 23.71
N ALA A 10 -11.72 35.72 23.51
CA ALA A 10 -12.01 34.41 22.93
C ALA A 10 -11.54 34.28 21.47
N ILE A 11 -11.60 35.37 20.70
CA ILE A 11 -11.08 35.41 19.31
C ILE A 11 -9.55 35.39 19.32
N LEU A 12 -8.92 36.10 20.25
CA LEU A 12 -7.47 36.06 20.42
C LEU A 12 -6.96 34.68 20.85
N ILE A 13 -7.64 34.00 21.79
CA ILE A 13 -7.24 32.63 22.18
C ILE A 13 -7.34 31.68 20.97
N LEU A 14 -8.43 31.75 20.20
CA LEU A 14 -8.62 30.87 19.03
C LEU A 14 -7.55 31.09 17.96
N SER A 15 -7.18 32.36 17.70
CA SER A 15 -6.12 32.71 16.77
C SER A 15 -4.74 32.24 17.22
N ALA A 16 -4.43 32.34 18.52
CA ALA A 16 -3.17 31.88 19.10
C ALA A 16 -3.05 30.35 19.04
N VAL A 17 -4.14 29.62 19.28
CA VAL A 17 -4.17 28.16 19.17
C VAL A 17 -4.01 27.71 17.71
N LEU A 18 -4.70 28.34 16.76
CA LEU A 18 -4.52 28.07 15.32
C LEU A 18 -3.11 28.39 14.83
N TYR A 19 -2.52 29.48 15.32
CA TYR A 19 -1.15 29.85 15.01
C TYR A 19 -0.14 28.83 15.57
N LEU A 20 -0.30 28.40 16.82
CA LEU A 20 0.57 27.39 17.44
C LEU A 20 0.46 26.02 16.77
N VAL A 21 -0.73 25.59 16.34
CA VAL A 21 -0.94 24.34 15.57
C VAL A 21 -0.24 24.38 14.20
N SER A 22 -0.10 25.58 13.61
CA SER A 22 0.64 25.75 12.35
C SER A 22 2.15 25.66 12.52
N TYR A 23 2.69 25.98 13.71
CA TYR A 23 4.13 25.96 13.99
C TYR A 23 4.67 24.60 14.45
N THR A 24 3.81 23.66 14.86
CA THR A 24 4.25 22.32 15.31
C THR A 24 4.31 21.27 14.20
N CYS A 25 4.09 21.64 12.93
CA CYS A 25 4.33 20.75 11.79
C CYS A 25 5.06 21.46 10.63
N GLY A 26 6.16 22.15 10.97
CA GLY A 26 7.21 22.49 10.00
C GLY A 26 8.31 21.44 10.09
N ALA A 27 8.18 20.32 9.36
CA ALA A 27 9.30 19.39 9.20
C ALA A 27 10.46 20.14 8.50
N PRO A 28 11.70 20.07 9.00
CA PRO A 28 12.84 20.66 8.30
C PRO A 28 13.01 20.00 6.92
N PRO A 29 13.53 20.73 5.91
CA PRO A 29 13.81 20.15 4.62
C PRO A 29 14.85 19.03 4.80
N VAL A 30 14.41 17.78 4.63
CA VAL A 30 15.31 16.64 4.43
C VAL A 30 16.08 16.90 3.15
N LYS A 31 17.38 17.19 3.30
CA LYS A 31 18.33 17.13 2.19
C LYS A 31 18.15 15.79 1.52
N ALA A 32 17.94 15.80 0.21
CA ALA A 32 18.16 14.63 -0.61
C ALA A 32 19.64 14.27 -0.47
N GLU A 33 19.93 13.30 0.39
CA GLU A 33 21.22 12.63 0.41
C GLU A 33 21.20 11.54 -0.66
N ASP A 34 22.20 11.70 -1.49
CA ASP A 34 22.51 11.05 -2.71
C ASP A 34 23.30 9.77 -2.46
N THR A 35 23.06 8.82 -3.37
CA THR A 35 23.92 7.69 -3.69
C THR A 35 23.83 6.43 -2.81
N ASN A 36 23.34 5.39 -3.48
CA ASN A 36 23.91 4.05 -3.41
C ASN A 36 23.73 3.29 -2.09
N SER A 37 22.48 2.92 -1.79
CA SER A 37 22.19 1.83 -0.86
C SER A 37 22.54 0.48 -1.49
N LYS A 38 23.84 0.19 -1.53
CA LYS A 38 24.33 -1.18 -1.44
C LYS A 38 24.00 -1.58 0.00
N GLY A 39 22.90 -2.31 0.20
CA GLY A 39 22.48 -2.76 1.53
C GLY A 39 23.61 -3.54 2.20
N GLU A 40 24.34 -2.85 3.07
CA GLU A 40 25.27 -3.46 3.99
C GLU A 40 24.42 -4.24 5.00
N PRO A 41 24.65 -5.56 5.19
CA PRO A 41 23.86 -6.33 6.13
C PRO A 41 24.14 -5.81 7.54
N THR A 42 23.13 -5.23 8.18
CA THR A 42 23.13 -4.93 9.61
C THR A 42 23.55 -6.19 10.36
N GLN A 43 24.76 -6.18 10.90
CA GLN A 43 25.27 -7.21 11.78
C GLN A 43 24.33 -7.27 13.00
N LEU A 44 23.64 -8.40 13.14
CA LEU A 44 22.86 -8.69 14.34
C LEU A 44 23.83 -8.73 15.52
N ASN A 45 23.66 -7.84 16.49
CA ASN A 45 24.44 -7.83 17.72
C ASN A 45 24.14 -9.10 18.54
N VAL A 46 24.95 -10.14 18.35
CA VAL A 46 24.88 -11.38 19.15
C VAL A 46 25.42 -11.08 20.57
N PRO A 47 24.71 -11.44 21.65
CA PRO A 47 25.20 -11.31 23.02
C PRO A 47 26.53 -12.05 23.22
N LYS A 48 27.50 -11.38 23.85
CA LYS A 48 28.91 -11.82 24.00
C LYS A 48 29.15 -12.91 25.06
N ASP A 49 28.10 -13.57 25.56
CA ASP A 49 28.21 -14.40 26.77
C ASP A 49 27.87 -15.88 26.55
N ALA A 50 27.66 -16.31 25.30
CA ALA A 50 27.41 -17.71 24.98
C ALA A 50 28.71 -18.53 25.00
N LYS A 51 28.85 -19.33 26.06
CA LYS A 51 29.91 -20.33 26.25
C LYS A 51 30.11 -21.17 24.98
N THR A 52 31.32 -21.12 24.45
CA THR A 52 31.67 -21.59 23.10
C THR A 52 31.87 -23.11 23.04
N ASP A 53 30.91 -23.83 22.48
CA ASP A 53 31.15 -25.15 21.90
C ASP A 53 31.80 -24.94 20.52
N LYS A 54 33.13 -25.05 20.47
CA LYS A 54 33.97 -24.73 19.31
C LYS A 54 33.84 -25.78 18.19
N LYS A 55 32.70 -25.81 17.50
CA LYS A 55 32.65 -26.35 16.13
C LYS A 55 32.16 -25.24 15.21
N ALA A 56 33.12 -24.55 14.59
CA ALA A 56 32.85 -23.49 13.63
C ALA A 56 32.09 -24.08 12.42
N VAL A 57 30.78 -23.85 12.37
CA VAL A 57 29.97 -24.15 11.19
C VAL A 57 30.26 -23.07 10.16
N GLN A 58 30.95 -23.44 9.09
CA GLN A 58 31.22 -22.55 7.95
C GLN A 58 29.91 -22.33 7.19
N VAL A 59 29.31 -21.14 7.30
CA VAL A 59 28.13 -20.74 6.52
C VAL A 59 28.60 -19.90 5.34
N THR A 60 28.48 -20.45 4.12
CA THR A 60 28.79 -19.72 2.87
C THR A 60 27.50 -19.40 2.13
N SER A 61 27.21 -18.12 1.87
CA SER A 61 26.05 -17.69 1.06
C SER A 61 26.41 -17.56 -0.42
N LYS A 62 25.55 -18.06 -1.32
CA LYS A 62 25.60 -17.75 -2.76
C LYS A 62 24.56 -16.67 -3.08
N SER A 63 24.91 -15.74 -3.95
CA SER A 63 23.97 -14.73 -4.46
C SER A 63 23.21 -15.26 -5.69
N ILE A 64 21.94 -14.87 -5.81
CA ILE A 64 21.08 -15.15 -6.97
C ILE A 64 20.45 -13.83 -7.39
N GLU A 65 20.56 -13.48 -8.67
CA GLU A 65 19.90 -12.32 -9.26
C GLU A 65 18.61 -12.74 -9.95
N LEU A 66 17.50 -12.08 -9.58
CA LEU A 66 16.17 -12.37 -10.15
C LEU A 66 15.80 -11.32 -11.19
N PRO A 67 15.27 -11.74 -12.35
CA PRO A 67 14.75 -10.79 -13.34
C PRO A 67 13.52 -10.05 -12.81
N HIS A 68 13.42 -8.75 -13.12
CA HIS A 68 12.28 -7.91 -12.74
C HIS A 68 11.21 -7.91 -13.84
N TYR A 69 9.97 -8.28 -13.50
CA TYR A 69 8.83 -8.31 -14.44
C TYR A 69 7.63 -7.54 -13.88
N PRO A 70 7.60 -6.20 -14.01
CA PRO A 70 6.44 -5.42 -13.62
C PRO A 70 5.28 -5.70 -14.59
N ALA A 71 4.06 -5.81 -14.06
CA ALA A 71 2.86 -5.85 -14.89
C ALA A 71 2.37 -4.41 -15.11
N ASP A 72 2.26 -3.99 -16.37
CA ASP A 72 1.63 -2.72 -16.73
C ASP A 72 0.14 -2.93 -17.01
N PHE A 73 -0.66 -1.94 -16.65
CA PHE A 73 -2.12 -1.99 -16.76
C PHE A 73 -2.65 -0.77 -17.53
N PRO A 74 -3.66 -0.94 -18.41
CA PRO A 74 -4.24 0.15 -19.18
C PRO A 74 -4.71 1.31 -18.27
N PRO A 75 -4.54 2.57 -18.69
CA PRO A 75 -5.06 3.71 -17.95
C PRO A 75 -6.59 3.63 -17.83
N GLY A 76 -7.14 4.10 -16.72
CA GLY A 76 -8.59 4.10 -16.50
C GLY A 76 -8.96 4.46 -15.07
N LYS A 77 -10.23 4.85 -14.88
CA LYS A 77 -10.77 5.14 -13.55
C LYS A 77 -10.61 3.91 -12.66
N GLY A 78 -9.95 4.08 -11.52
CA GLY A 78 -9.70 3.00 -10.55
C GLY A 78 -8.37 2.28 -10.72
N LYS A 79 -7.56 2.59 -11.75
CA LYS A 79 -6.21 2.01 -11.93
C LYS A 79 -5.34 2.27 -10.71
N GLU A 80 -5.23 3.53 -10.28
CA GLU A 80 -4.33 3.93 -9.20
C GLU A 80 -4.73 3.25 -7.89
N LEU A 81 -6.03 3.19 -7.61
CA LEU A 81 -6.57 2.49 -6.46
C LEU A 81 -6.25 0.98 -6.52
N PHE A 82 -6.51 0.33 -7.66
CA PHE A 82 -6.17 -1.08 -7.88
C PHE A 82 -4.67 -1.35 -7.65
N VAL A 83 -3.78 -0.55 -8.24
CA VAL A 83 -2.33 -0.73 -8.09
C VAL A 83 -1.92 -0.56 -6.63
N SER A 84 -2.42 0.48 -5.96
CA SER A 84 -2.07 0.78 -4.56
C SER A 84 -2.57 -0.27 -3.56
N ARG A 85 -3.74 -0.89 -3.81
CA ARG A 85 -4.33 -1.87 -2.90
C ARG A 85 -3.87 -3.30 -3.18
N CYS A 86 -3.78 -3.69 -4.45
CA CYS A 86 -3.49 -5.08 -4.83
C CYS A 86 -1.99 -5.38 -4.95
N GLY A 87 -1.14 -4.36 -5.10
CA GLY A 87 0.32 -4.51 -5.24
C GLY A 87 1.07 -4.71 -3.91
N VAL A 88 0.36 -4.64 -2.77
CA VAL A 88 0.97 -4.66 -1.43
C VAL A 88 1.49 -6.05 -1.06
N CYS A 89 0.75 -7.11 -1.39
CA CYS A 89 1.06 -8.47 -0.94
C CYS A 89 1.67 -9.36 -2.01
N HIS A 90 1.42 -9.06 -3.30
CA HIS A 90 1.93 -9.85 -4.42
C HIS A 90 2.06 -8.99 -5.67
N THR A 91 2.79 -9.49 -6.66
CA THR A 91 2.81 -8.86 -8.00
C THR A 91 1.41 -8.88 -8.63
N LEU A 92 1.06 -7.80 -9.34
CA LEU A 92 -0.21 -7.68 -10.05
C LEU A 92 -0.30 -8.62 -11.26
N ARG A 93 0.80 -9.25 -11.68
CA ARG A 93 0.86 -10.25 -12.76
C ARG A 93 -0.22 -11.32 -12.62
N TYR A 94 -0.60 -11.70 -11.39
CA TYR A 94 -1.68 -12.66 -11.15
C TYR A 94 -2.98 -12.30 -11.86
N VAL A 95 -3.33 -11.00 -11.95
CA VAL A 95 -4.52 -10.51 -12.65
C VAL A 95 -4.42 -10.74 -14.15
N THR A 96 -3.24 -10.48 -14.75
CA THR A 96 -3.01 -10.70 -16.19
C THR A 96 -3.09 -12.18 -16.59
N MET A 97 -2.74 -13.07 -15.65
CA MET A 97 -2.78 -14.52 -15.83
C MET A 97 -4.18 -15.12 -15.67
N GLN A 98 -5.15 -14.36 -15.14
CA GLN A 98 -6.51 -14.86 -15.01
C GLN A 98 -7.22 -14.91 -16.38
N PRO A 99 -8.16 -15.85 -16.55
CA PRO A 99 -9.17 -15.76 -17.60
C PRO A 99 -9.94 -14.43 -17.53
N HIS A 100 -10.65 -14.11 -18.61
CA HIS A 100 -11.65 -13.05 -18.54
C HIS A 100 -12.83 -13.54 -17.71
N PHE A 101 -13.13 -12.84 -16.62
CA PHE A 101 -14.18 -13.21 -15.69
C PHE A 101 -15.37 -12.23 -15.75
N PRO A 102 -16.60 -12.70 -15.53
CA PRO A 102 -17.71 -11.79 -15.28
C PRO A 102 -17.48 -11.02 -13.97
N GLU A 103 -18.07 -9.82 -13.87
CA GLU A 103 -17.95 -8.93 -12.70
C GLU A 103 -18.18 -9.65 -11.35
N LYS A 104 -19.20 -10.52 -11.28
CA LYS A 104 -19.51 -11.30 -10.07
C LYS A 104 -18.36 -12.20 -9.62
N THR A 105 -17.57 -12.74 -10.54
CA THR A 105 -16.41 -13.56 -10.20
C THR A 105 -15.24 -12.67 -9.77
N TRP A 106 -15.02 -11.52 -10.42
CA TRP A 106 -14.05 -10.53 -9.93
C TRP A 106 -14.36 -10.03 -8.52
N ALA A 107 -15.63 -9.79 -8.21
CA ALA A 107 -16.07 -9.41 -6.87
C ALA A 107 -15.73 -10.49 -5.83
N LYS A 108 -15.83 -11.78 -6.17
CA LYS A 108 -15.43 -12.88 -5.28
C LYS A 108 -13.92 -12.93 -5.07
N GLU A 109 -13.11 -12.69 -6.10
CA GLU A 109 -11.66 -12.66 -5.95
C GLU A 109 -11.22 -11.49 -5.05
N VAL A 110 -11.79 -10.30 -5.24
CA VAL A 110 -11.52 -9.14 -4.37
C VAL A 110 -11.99 -9.42 -2.93
N ASP A 111 -13.17 -9.99 -2.74
CA ASP A 111 -13.69 -10.37 -1.42
C ASP A 111 -12.80 -11.43 -0.73
N LYS A 112 -12.23 -12.36 -1.49
CA LYS A 112 -11.23 -13.33 -0.99
C LYS A 112 -9.96 -12.62 -0.52
N MET A 113 -9.47 -11.61 -1.25
CA MET A 113 -8.31 -10.83 -0.80
C MET A 113 -8.59 -10.13 0.53
N ILE A 114 -9.79 -9.60 0.70
CA ILE A 114 -10.20 -8.90 1.92
C ILE A 114 -10.37 -9.89 3.08
N LYS A 115 -11.20 -10.91 2.92
CA LYS A 115 -11.64 -11.77 4.03
C LYS A 115 -10.65 -12.87 4.38
N THR A 116 -9.97 -13.44 3.39
CA THR A 116 -9.05 -14.57 3.61
C THR A 116 -7.63 -14.11 3.79
N TYR A 117 -7.18 -13.11 3.01
CA TYR A 117 -5.80 -12.63 3.06
C TYR A 117 -5.63 -11.30 3.81
N GLY A 118 -6.72 -10.71 4.32
CA GLY A 118 -6.66 -9.54 5.20
C GLY A 118 -6.33 -8.23 4.50
N ALA A 119 -6.64 -8.10 3.20
CA ALA A 119 -6.42 -6.84 2.48
C ALA A 119 -7.28 -5.73 3.09
N HIS A 120 -6.64 -4.62 3.49
CA HIS A 120 -7.31 -3.43 4.00
C HIS A 120 -7.93 -2.63 2.85
N ILE A 121 -9.12 -3.04 2.43
CA ILE A 121 -9.89 -2.43 1.34
C ILE A 121 -11.33 -2.28 1.82
N ASP A 122 -11.87 -1.06 1.78
CA ASP A 122 -13.26 -0.83 2.16
C ASP A 122 -14.26 -1.22 1.06
N LYS A 123 -15.57 -1.20 1.36
CA LYS A 123 -16.61 -1.62 0.42
C LYS A 123 -16.69 -0.75 -0.84
N LYS A 124 -16.44 0.56 -0.73
CA LYS A 124 -16.46 1.50 -1.86
C LYS A 124 -15.23 1.25 -2.74
N GLU A 125 -14.07 1.11 -2.13
CA GLU A 125 -12.83 0.78 -2.83
C GLU A 125 -12.91 -0.57 -3.53
N ALA A 126 -13.47 -1.59 -2.87
CA ALA A 126 -13.68 -2.90 -3.45
C ALA A 126 -14.53 -2.82 -4.72
N LYS A 127 -15.61 -2.03 -4.70
CA LYS A 127 -16.43 -1.79 -5.90
C LYS A 127 -15.62 -1.12 -7.01
N GLU A 128 -14.88 -0.06 -6.71
CA GLU A 128 -14.09 0.65 -7.72
C GLU A 128 -13.00 -0.24 -8.33
N ILE A 129 -12.39 -1.11 -7.54
CA ILE A 129 -11.41 -2.10 -8.00
C ILE A 129 -12.09 -3.12 -8.92
N VAL A 130 -13.25 -3.66 -8.54
CA VAL A 130 -14.00 -4.61 -9.39
C VAL A 130 -14.42 -3.96 -10.71
N ASP A 131 -14.90 -2.71 -10.67
CA ASP A 131 -15.28 -1.97 -11.86
C ASP A 131 -14.06 -1.81 -12.80
N TYR A 132 -12.89 -1.44 -12.26
CA TYR A 132 -11.65 -1.36 -13.04
C TYR A 132 -11.22 -2.71 -13.63
N LEU A 133 -11.23 -3.78 -12.82
CA LEU A 133 -10.90 -5.14 -13.26
C LEU A 133 -11.81 -5.60 -14.40
N ASN A 134 -13.08 -5.20 -14.37
CA ASN A 134 -14.04 -5.49 -15.44
C ASN A 134 -13.68 -4.77 -16.76
N THR A 135 -13.06 -3.59 -16.70
CA THR A 135 -12.61 -2.87 -17.92
C THR A 135 -11.42 -3.56 -18.61
N ILE A 136 -10.55 -4.22 -17.85
CA ILE A 136 -9.31 -4.83 -18.38
C ILE A 136 -9.43 -6.34 -18.61
N LYS A 137 -10.22 -7.03 -17.79
CA LYS A 137 -10.34 -8.50 -17.75
C LYS A 137 -11.78 -8.95 -17.52
N GLY A 138 -12.76 -8.12 -17.87
CA GLY A 138 -14.17 -8.49 -17.90
C GLY A 138 -14.47 -9.49 -19.01
N LYS A 139 -15.44 -10.37 -18.76
CA LYS A 139 -16.14 -11.11 -19.81
C LYS A 139 -17.43 -10.36 -20.14
N SER A 140 -17.76 -10.22 -21.42
CA SER A 140 -19.07 -9.74 -21.84
C SER A 140 -20.17 -10.52 -21.10
N PRO A 141 -21.28 -9.88 -20.70
CA PRO A 141 -22.39 -10.59 -20.06
C PRO A 141 -22.76 -11.76 -20.96
N SER A 142 -22.61 -12.99 -20.47
CA SER A 142 -23.11 -14.15 -21.16
C SER A 142 -24.63 -13.99 -21.21
N VAL A 143 -25.15 -13.60 -22.37
CA VAL A 143 -26.58 -13.67 -22.67
C VAL A 143 -27.02 -15.08 -22.33
N ASN A 144 -28.02 -15.12 -21.45
CA ASN A 144 -28.58 -16.28 -20.77
C ASN A 144 -28.64 -17.53 -21.67
N LYS A 145 -28.04 -18.65 -21.26
CA LYS A 145 -28.46 -19.96 -21.76
C LYS A 145 -29.41 -20.53 -20.72
N GLN A 146 -30.69 -20.53 -21.10
CA GLN A 146 -31.84 -21.10 -20.40
C GLN A 146 -31.59 -22.54 -19.97
#